data_AF-A0A1H7PB59-F1
#
_entry.id   AF-A0A1H7PB59-F1
#
_cell.length_a   1.000
_cell.length_b   1.000
_cell.length_c   1.000
_cell.angle_alpha   90.00
_cell.angle_beta   90.00
_cell.angle_gamma   90.00
#
_symmetry.space_group_name_H-M   'P 1'
#
loop_
_entity.id
_entity.type
_entity.pdbx_description
1 polymer ?
#
loop_
_entity_poly.entity_id
_entity_poly.type
_entity_poly.pdbx_seq_one_letter_code
_entity_poly.pdbx_strand_id
1 'polypeptide(L)'
;MDGLLRIGFGPLLVLIAVLAGVLYAALYLGRGAGPSRRVILSFLIRVFLPIAILLGLPLVLLGQVVVLEERLWQALIAGLVIATGWLATAIFAEIERAARKAERTRDFHKALYAEVLNTREALWGKGQAEDQGQALLERMEHDPTFTPFIPREQHDRVFTAQLEHIDVLPRQTIDVVVAFYSQVAAIAALVEDMRGERFQQLDQPRRIAMVEDYLELRHRTFVMGRNLLLTINAYAEGGAAKAEALSKQINNPVVDRTGPAGRGRD
;
A
#
# COMPACT_ATOMS: atom_id res chain seq x y z
N MET A 1 3.54 -71.67 6.12
CA MET A 1 3.93 -70.63 5.15
C MET A 1 3.69 -69.28 5.83
N ASP A 2 4.44 -69.02 6.91
CA ASP A 2 4.06 -68.02 7.94
C ASP A 2 5.18 -67.02 8.24
N GLY A 3 6.01 -66.72 7.24
CA GLY A 3 7.23 -65.92 7.41
C GLY A 3 7.20 -64.49 6.85
N LEU A 4 6.17 -64.12 6.07
CA LEU A 4 6.20 -62.89 5.26
C LEU A 4 5.23 -61.78 5.71
N LEU A 5 4.45 -61.97 6.78
CA LEU A 5 3.49 -60.98 7.30
C LEU A 5 3.96 -60.27 8.59
N ARG A 6 5.27 -60.27 8.88
CA ARG A 6 5.86 -59.60 10.06
C ARG A 6 6.87 -58.50 9.70
N ILE A 7 6.73 -57.86 8.53
CA ILE A 7 7.38 -56.56 8.32
C ILE A 7 6.61 -55.55 9.17
N GLY A 8 7.26 -55.13 10.27
CA GLY A 8 6.65 -54.44 11.39
C GLY A 8 6.11 -53.05 11.03
N PHE A 9 4.79 -52.92 11.06
CA PHE A 9 4.11 -51.63 11.21
C PHE A 9 4.32 -51.00 12.60
N GLY A 10 4.80 -51.78 13.59
CA GLY A 10 5.05 -51.33 14.96
C GLY A 10 5.95 -50.09 15.09
N PRO A 11 7.20 -50.10 14.56
CA PRO A 11 8.09 -48.94 14.66
C PRO A 11 7.59 -47.71 13.89
N LEU A 12 6.91 -47.90 12.75
CA LEU A 12 6.32 -46.81 11.97
C LEU A 12 5.16 -46.14 12.73
N LEU A 13 4.28 -46.94 13.34
CA LEU A 13 3.17 -46.43 14.16
C LEU A 13 3.66 -45.69 15.40
N VAL A 14 4.74 -46.16 16.02
CA VAL A 14 5.37 -45.47 17.16
C VAL A 14 5.96 -44.12 16.72
N LEU A 15 6.65 -44.07 15.58
CA LEU A 15 7.18 -42.81 15.04
C LEU A 15 6.06 -41.80 14.73
N ILE A 16 4.97 -42.26 14.10
CA ILE A 16 3.80 -41.43 13.80
C ILE A 16 3.16 -40.93 15.10
N ALA A 17 3.02 -41.79 16.11
CA ALA A 17 2.46 -41.41 17.41
C ALA A 17 3.35 -40.40 18.16
N VAL A 18 4.67 -40.54 18.09
CA VAL A 18 5.63 -39.60 18.68
C VAL A 18 5.59 -38.26 17.95
N LEU A 19 5.59 -38.25 16.62
CA LEU A 19 5.46 -37.02 15.83
C LEU A 19 4.12 -36.33 16.07
N ALA A 20 3.02 -37.10 16.17
CA ALA A 20 1.70 -36.57 16.51
C ALA A 20 1.66 -36.02 17.94
N GLY A 21 2.33 -36.67 18.90
CA GLY A 21 2.45 -36.21 20.28
C GLY A 21 3.27 -34.92 20.41
N VAL A 22 4.40 -34.82 19.69
CA VAL A 22 5.22 -33.60 19.62
C VAL A 22 4.45 -32.47 18.96
N LEU A 23 3.73 -32.76 17.87
CA LEU A 23 2.87 -31.79 17.20
C LEU A 23 1.74 -31.31 18.12
N TYR A 24 1.09 -32.23 18.84
CA TYR A 24 0.04 -31.92 19.81
C TYR A 24 0.58 -31.06 20.97
N ALA A 25 1.75 -31.41 21.52
CA ALA A 25 2.40 -30.63 22.57
C ALA A 25 2.80 -29.23 22.08
N ALA A 26 3.34 -29.11 20.86
CA ALA A 26 3.67 -27.83 20.24
C ALA A 26 2.43 -26.95 19.98
N LEU A 27 1.28 -27.58 19.69
CA LEU A 27 0.01 -26.88 19.42
C LEU A 27 -0.76 -26.48 20.68
N TYR A 28 -0.65 -27.24 21.78
CA TYR A 28 -1.53 -27.10 22.95
C TYR A 28 -0.82 -26.81 24.28
N LEU A 29 0.46 -27.15 24.46
CA LEU A 29 1.15 -27.00 25.76
C LEU A 29 2.03 -25.74 25.87
N GLY A 30 2.26 -25.00 24.79
CA GLY A 30 3.05 -23.76 24.81
C GLY A 30 2.29 -22.55 25.36
N ARG A 31 2.86 -21.80 26.32
CA ARG A 31 2.27 -20.59 26.92
C ARG A 31 2.00 -19.42 25.94
N GLY A 32 2.32 -19.57 24.65
CA GLY A 32 2.02 -18.66 23.54
C GLY A 32 1.25 -19.31 22.38
N ALA A 33 0.46 -20.36 22.65
CA ALA A 33 -0.14 -21.23 21.62
C ALA A 33 -1.12 -20.55 20.64
N GLY A 34 -1.62 -19.34 20.92
CA GLY A 34 -2.57 -18.64 20.04
C GLY A 34 -2.00 -18.35 18.64
N PRO A 35 -0.93 -17.54 18.53
CA PRO A 35 -0.28 -17.25 17.24
C PRO A 35 0.34 -18.50 16.58
N SER A 36 1.03 -19.35 17.35
CA SER A 36 1.74 -20.53 16.83
C SER A 36 0.78 -21.56 16.22
N ARG A 37 -0.42 -21.75 16.76
CA ARG A 37 -1.41 -22.69 16.23
C ARG A 37 -1.83 -22.34 14.81
N ARG A 38 -2.08 -21.06 14.51
CA ARG A 38 -2.51 -20.65 13.15
C ARG A 38 -1.41 -20.85 12.11
N VAL A 39 -0.14 -20.63 12.50
CA VAL A 39 1.02 -20.86 11.63
C VAL A 39 1.24 -22.35 11.38
N ILE A 40 1.21 -23.18 12.44
CA ILE A 40 1.40 -24.64 12.32
C ILE A 40 0.24 -25.28 11.56
N LEU A 41 -1.01 -24.86 11.76
CA LEU A 41 -2.14 -25.40 10.99
C LEU A 41 -2.06 -25.01 9.51
N SER A 42 -1.64 -23.76 9.23
CA SER A 42 -1.43 -23.30 7.86
C SER A 42 -0.30 -24.06 7.17
N PHE A 43 0.79 -24.37 7.89
CA PHE A 43 1.86 -25.24 7.42
C PHE A 43 1.33 -26.62 7.04
N LEU A 44 0.58 -27.23 7.96
CA LEU A 44 0.15 -28.62 7.83
C LEU A 44 -0.84 -28.79 6.68
N ILE A 45 -1.75 -27.83 6.50
CA ILE A 45 -2.79 -27.88 5.46
C ILE A 45 -2.27 -27.40 4.11
N ARG A 46 -1.50 -26.29 4.05
CA ARG A 46 -1.09 -25.68 2.77
C ARG A 46 0.19 -26.28 2.19
N VAL A 47 1.05 -26.84 3.03
CA VAL A 47 2.37 -27.35 2.61
C VAL A 47 2.43 -28.86 2.81
N PHE A 48 2.26 -29.35 4.04
CA PHE A 48 2.48 -30.77 4.34
C PHE A 48 1.45 -31.68 3.66
N LEU A 49 0.15 -31.37 3.76
CA LEU A 49 -0.92 -32.18 3.18
C LEU A 49 -0.78 -32.40 1.66
N PRO A 50 -0.64 -31.36 0.81
CA PRO A 50 -0.48 -31.58 -0.63
C PRO A 50 0.80 -32.33 -0.97
N ILE A 51 1.91 -32.11 -0.24
CA ILE A 51 3.16 -32.84 -0.47
C ILE A 51 3.03 -34.30 -0.05
N ALA A 52 2.41 -34.57 1.10
CA ALA A 52 2.14 -35.92 1.59
C ALA A 52 1.22 -36.68 0.63
N ILE A 53 0.23 -36.01 0.04
CA ILE A 53 -0.63 -36.60 -1.00
C ILE A 53 0.17 -36.82 -2.29
N LEU A 54 0.87 -35.81 -2.79
CA LEU A 54 1.52 -35.83 -4.11
C LEU A 54 2.74 -36.77 -4.15
N LEU A 55 3.48 -36.89 -3.05
CA LEU A 55 4.68 -37.72 -2.97
C LEU A 55 4.48 -38.97 -2.12
N GLY A 56 3.75 -38.88 -1.01
CA GLY A 56 3.50 -40.02 -0.14
C GLY A 56 2.57 -41.07 -0.75
N LEU A 57 1.52 -40.66 -1.47
CA LEU A 57 0.57 -41.60 -2.07
C LEU A 57 1.22 -42.45 -3.19
N PRO A 58 2.00 -41.89 -4.12
CA PRO A 58 2.76 -42.70 -5.08
C PRO A 58 3.80 -43.61 -4.44
N LEU A 59 4.51 -43.14 -3.40
CA LEU A 59 5.50 -43.95 -2.68
C LEU A 59 4.85 -45.17 -2.01
N VAL A 60 3.70 -44.99 -1.36
CA VAL A 60 2.95 -46.09 -0.74
C VAL A 60 2.45 -47.08 -1.80
N LEU A 61 1.91 -46.59 -2.92
CA LEU A 61 1.48 -47.44 -4.03
C LEU A 61 2.65 -48.22 -4.65
N LEU A 62 3.79 -47.56 -4.86
CA LEU A 62 4.98 -48.18 -5.44
C LEU A 62 5.56 -49.27 -4.53
N GLY A 63 5.53 -49.07 -3.22
CA GLY A 63 5.94 -50.08 -2.23
C GLY A 63 5.05 -51.31 -2.16
N GLN A 64 3.81 -51.26 -2.66
CA GLN A 64 2.94 -52.43 -2.80
C GLN A 64 3.31 -53.29 -4.02
N VAL A 65 3.95 -52.69 -5.03
CA VAL A 65 4.23 -53.33 -6.33
C VAL A 65 5.69 -53.71 -6.47
N VAL A 66 6.61 -52.96 -5.84
CA VAL A 66 8.06 -53.11 -6.00
C VAL A 66 8.72 -53.38 -4.64
N VAL A 67 9.47 -54.48 -4.56
CA VAL A 67 10.34 -54.76 -3.41
C VAL A 67 11.64 -53.96 -3.59
N LEU A 68 11.70 -52.76 -2.99
CA LEU A 68 12.91 -51.95 -2.96
C LEU A 68 13.82 -52.35 -1.80
N GLU A 69 15.14 -52.29 -2.03
CA GLU A 69 16.13 -52.44 -0.96
C GLU A 69 15.97 -51.36 0.12
N GLU A 70 16.27 -51.72 1.38
CA GLU A 70 16.09 -50.84 2.54
C GLU A 70 16.88 -49.52 2.43
N ARG A 71 18.05 -49.55 1.80
CA ARG A 71 18.88 -48.36 1.57
C ARG A 71 18.24 -47.36 0.60
N LEU A 72 17.51 -47.85 -0.41
CA LEU A 72 16.79 -47.00 -1.36
C LEU A 72 15.60 -46.32 -0.68
N TRP A 73 14.89 -47.04 0.19
CA TRP A 73 13.83 -46.44 1.02
C TRP A 73 14.37 -45.33 1.93
N GLN A 74 15.50 -45.53 2.59
CA GLN A 74 16.13 -44.52 3.44
C GLN A 74 16.52 -43.27 2.63
N ALA A 75 17.13 -43.45 1.46
CA ALA A 75 17.50 -42.34 0.58
C ALA A 75 16.29 -41.57 0.06
N LEU A 76 15.21 -42.26 -0.33
CA LEU A 76 13.97 -41.65 -0.79
C LEU A 76 13.30 -40.84 0.32
N ILE A 77 13.18 -41.40 1.54
CA ILE A 77 12.58 -40.70 2.67
C ILE A 77 13.44 -39.48 3.06
N ALA A 78 14.75 -39.63 3.13
CA ALA A 78 15.66 -38.52 3.44
C ALA A 78 15.54 -37.39 2.40
N GLY A 79 15.57 -37.73 1.11
CA GLY A 79 15.38 -36.78 0.02
C GLY A 79 14.02 -36.07 0.08
N LEU A 80 12.95 -36.81 0.37
CA LEU A 80 11.60 -36.26 0.53
C LEU A 80 11.52 -35.27 1.69
N VAL A 81 12.07 -35.61 2.85
CA VAL A 81 12.07 -34.73 4.03
C VAL A 81 12.84 -33.44 3.74
N ILE A 82 14.02 -33.54 3.12
CA ILE A 82 14.83 -32.38 2.74
C ILE A 82 14.08 -31.49 1.73
N ALA A 83 13.54 -32.08 0.67
CA ALA A 83 12.79 -31.34 -0.36
C ALA A 83 11.56 -30.64 0.22
N THR A 84 10.82 -31.33 1.10
CA THR A 84 9.65 -30.77 1.80
C THR A 84 10.04 -29.59 2.68
N GLY A 85 11.14 -29.71 3.44
CA GLY A 85 11.65 -28.62 4.28
C GLY A 85 12.07 -27.38 3.49
N TRP A 86 12.69 -27.57 2.32
CA TRP A 86 13.09 -26.45 1.46
C TRP A 86 11.87 -25.76 0.82
N LEU A 87 10.91 -26.52 0.30
CA LEU A 87 9.68 -25.98 -0.27
C LEU A 87 8.85 -25.22 0.77
N ALA A 88 8.74 -25.76 1.98
CA ALA A 88 8.13 -25.09 3.12
C ALA A 88 8.74 -23.70 3.38
N THR A 89 10.07 -23.67 3.46
CA THR A 89 10.82 -22.43 3.71
C THR A 89 10.59 -21.41 2.59
N ALA A 90 10.58 -21.85 1.32
CA ALA A 90 10.30 -20.99 0.18
C ALA A 90 8.89 -20.38 0.23
N ILE A 91 7.88 -21.20 0.56
CA ILE A 91 6.49 -20.73 0.68
C ILE A 91 6.34 -19.73 1.83
N PHE A 92 6.93 -20.00 3.00
CA PHE A 92 6.88 -19.06 4.13
C PHE A 92 7.59 -17.74 3.80
N ALA A 93 8.77 -17.82 3.18
CA ALA A 93 9.49 -16.64 2.76
C ALA A 93 8.63 -15.77 1.82
N GLU A 94 7.88 -16.39 0.90
CA GLU A 94 7.01 -15.65 -0.01
C GLU A 94 5.79 -15.04 0.68
N ILE A 95 5.15 -15.77 1.60
CA ILE A 95 4.03 -15.25 2.41
C ILE A 95 4.49 -14.05 3.24
N GLU A 96 5.64 -14.16 3.89
CA GLU A 96 6.19 -13.06 4.69
C GLU A 96 6.59 -11.87 3.81
N ARG A 97 7.17 -12.09 2.62
CA ARG A 97 7.45 -11.02 1.67
C ARG A 97 6.19 -10.28 1.27
N ALA A 98 5.12 -11.01 0.93
CA ALA A 98 3.83 -10.42 0.59
C ALA A 98 3.22 -9.64 1.77
N ALA A 99 3.28 -10.19 2.99
CA ALA A 99 2.80 -9.52 4.20
C ALA A 99 3.60 -8.24 4.51
N ARG A 100 4.94 -8.31 4.46
CA ARG A 100 5.82 -7.15 4.66
C ARG A 100 5.60 -6.07 3.60
N LYS A 101 5.31 -6.45 2.34
CA LYS A 101 4.98 -5.49 1.28
C LYS A 101 3.64 -4.79 1.60
N ALA A 102 2.61 -5.55 1.95
CA ALA A 102 1.30 -5.00 2.28
C ALA A 102 1.34 -4.06 3.51
N GLU A 103 2.11 -4.41 4.54
CA GLU A 103 2.34 -3.57 5.70
C GLU A 103 3.04 -2.25 5.33
N ARG A 104 4.12 -2.33 4.55
CA ARG A 104 4.82 -1.14 4.07
C ARG A 104 3.92 -0.25 3.21
N THR A 105 3.16 -0.81 2.28
CA THR A 105 2.19 -0.05 1.46
C THR A 105 1.16 0.66 2.36
N ARG A 106 0.63 -0.03 3.37
CA ARG A 106 -0.33 0.56 4.32
C ARG A 106 0.28 1.72 5.10
N ASP A 107 1.50 1.54 5.62
CA ASP A 107 2.13 2.55 6.47
C ASP A 107 2.57 3.76 5.64
N PHE A 108 3.01 3.54 4.40
CA PHE A 108 3.24 4.61 3.41
C PHE A 108 1.95 5.38 3.12
N HIS A 109 0.84 4.69 2.83
CA HIS A 109 -0.46 5.34 2.60
C HIS A 109 -0.91 6.16 3.80
N LYS A 110 -0.72 5.69 5.04
CA LYS A 110 -1.04 6.45 6.25
C LYS A 110 -0.21 7.72 6.36
N ALA A 111 1.10 7.62 6.11
CA ALA A 111 2.01 8.75 6.18
C ALA A 111 1.65 9.82 5.14
N LEU A 112 1.43 9.40 3.89
CA LEU A 112 0.95 10.29 2.83
C LEU A 112 -0.41 10.90 3.14
N TYR A 113 -1.36 10.10 3.64
CA TYR A 113 -2.69 10.58 3.99
C TYR A 113 -2.62 11.73 4.99
N ALA A 114 -1.81 11.58 6.04
CA ALA A 114 -1.64 12.62 7.06
C ALA A 114 -1.02 13.89 6.48
N GLU A 115 0.02 13.78 5.66
CA GLU A 115 0.65 14.94 5.00
C GLU A 115 -0.31 15.65 4.04
N VAL A 116 -0.93 14.92 3.12
CA VAL A 116 -1.86 15.47 2.13
C VAL A 116 -3.07 16.11 2.80
N LEU A 117 -3.61 15.51 3.86
CA LEU A 117 -4.70 16.09 4.62
C LEU A 117 -4.28 17.43 5.24
N ASN A 118 -3.12 17.48 5.90
CA ASN A 118 -2.62 18.71 6.48
C ASN A 118 -2.36 19.80 5.42
N THR A 119 -1.73 19.45 4.30
CA THR A 119 -1.49 20.35 3.16
C THR A 119 -2.80 20.90 2.60
N ARG A 120 -3.80 20.03 2.39
CA ARG A 120 -5.12 20.43 1.89
C ARG A 120 -5.82 21.42 2.84
N GLU A 121 -5.79 21.15 4.14
CA GLU A 121 -6.41 22.02 5.15
C GLU A 121 -5.67 23.38 5.23
N ALA A 122 -4.35 23.38 5.10
CA ALA A 122 -3.55 24.61 5.02
C ALA A 122 -3.91 25.45 3.79
N LEU A 123 -4.07 24.80 2.62
CA LEU A 123 -4.43 25.49 1.37
C LEU A 123 -5.83 26.13 1.42
N TRP A 124 -6.80 25.47 2.06
CA TRP A 124 -8.21 25.90 2.08
C TRP A 124 -8.55 26.87 3.21
N GLY A 125 -7.66 27.03 4.20
CA GLY A 125 -7.83 28.01 5.28
C GLY A 125 -9.18 27.91 6.00
N LYS A 126 -9.66 26.68 6.25
CA LYS A 126 -10.99 26.39 6.84
C LYS A 126 -12.20 26.95 6.05
N GLY A 127 -12.07 27.07 4.73
CA GLY A 127 -13.17 27.52 3.85
C GLY A 127 -13.21 29.02 3.58
N GLN A 128 -12.16 29.75 3.97
CA GLN A 128 -12.07 31.20 3.74
C GLN A 128 -11.05 31.56 2.67
N ALA A 129 -10.33 30.59 2.09
CA ALA A 129 -9.25 30.87 1.15
C ALA A 129 -9.70 31.63 -0.11
N GLU A 130 -10.91 31.35 -0.61
CA GLU A 130 -11.47 32.04 -1.77
C GLU A 130 -11.81 33.50 -1.45
N ASP A 131 -12.54 33.74 -0.36
CA ASP A 131 -12.89 35.09 0.09
C ASP A 131 -11.66 35.94 0.41
N GLN A 132 -10.66 35.33 1.06
CA GLN A 132 -9.38 36.00 1.36
C GLN A 132 -8.58 36.30 0.08
N GLY A 133 -8.62 35.40 -0.90
CA GLY A 133 -8.00 35.60 -2.21
C GLY A 133 -8.65 36.74 -3.00
N GLN A 134 -9.98 36.78 -3.04
CA GLN A 134 -10.73 37.87 -3.67
C GLN A 134 -10.47 39.21 -3.00
N ALA A 135 -10.53 39.27 -1.67
CA ALA A 135 -10.22 40.49 -0.93
C ALA A 135 -8.77 40.97 -1.17
N LEU A 136 -7.83 40.05 -1.41
CA LEU A 136 -6.46 40.38 -1.76
C LEU A 136 -6.37 41.02 -3.15
N LEU A 137 -7.05 40.43 -4.15
CA LEU A 137 -7.10 40.94 -5.51
C LEU A 137 -7.79 42.32 -5.56
N GLU A 138 -8.95 42.47 -4.92
CA GLU A 138 -9.65 43.75 -4.81
C GLU A 138 -8.74 44.83 -4.21
N ARG A 139 -7.99 44.50 -3.15
CA ARG A 139 -7.04 45.44 -2.55
C ARG A 139 -5.93 45.83 -3.52
N MET A 140 -5.41 44.89 -4.31
CA MET A 140 -4.42 45.19 -5.34
C MET A 140 -4.99 46.08 -6.45
N GLU A 141 -6.24 45.90 -6.84
CA GLU A 141 -6.89 46.76 -7.85
C GLU A 141 -7.08 48.19 -7.35
N HIS A 142 -7.44 48.37 -6.07
CA HIS A 142 -7.72 49.68 -5.49
C HIS A 142 -6.47 50.45 -5.03
N ASP A 143 -5.39 49.75 -4.66
CA ASP A 143 -4.12 50.35 -4.23
C ASP A 143 -2.96 49.89 -5.13
N PRO A 144 -2.57 50.71 -6.14
CA PRO A 144 -1.47 50.38 -7.05
C PRO A 144 -0.10 50.25 -6.37
N THR A 145 0.05 50.73 -5.14
CA THR A 145 1.29 50.64 -4.34
C THR A 145 1.31 49.42 -3.43
N PHE A 146 0.16 48.77 -3.25
CA PHE A 146 0.05 47.58 -2.41
C PHE A 146 0.77 46.39 -3.07
N THR A 147 1.68 45.78 -2.31
CA THR A 147 2.36 44.54 -2.69
C THR A 147 2.00 43.46 -1.66
N PRO A 148 1.39 42.34 -2.09
CA PRO A 148 1.00 41.27 -1.17
C PRO A 148 2.22 40.54 -0.61
N PHE A 149 2.15 40.14 0.66
CA PHE A 149 3.14 39.25 1.25
C PHE A 149 2.72 37.80 1.02
N ILE A 150 3.46 37.08 0.18
CA ILE A 150 3.23 35.65 -0.08
C ILE A 150 4.19 34.81 0.79
N PRO A 151 3.68 34.03 1.76
CA PRO A 151 4.51 33.20 2.62
C PRO A 151 5.06 31.99 1.86
N ARG A 152 6.27 31.57 2.23
CA ARG A 152 6.81 30.27 1.80
C ARG A 152 6.14 29.17 2.61
N GLU A 153 5.54 28.21 1.93
CA GLU A 153 4.93 27.04 2.53
C GLU A 153 5.72 25.78 2.12
N GLN A 154 5.87 24.83 3.03
CA GLN A 154 6.56 23.56 2.76
C GLN A 154 5.67 22.39 3.20
N HIS A 155 5.27 21.58 2.23
CA HIS A 155 4.15 20.63 2.34
C HIS A 155 4.48 19.22 1.82
N ASP A 156 5.77 18.88 1.74
CA ASP A 156 6.29 17.69 1.04
C ASP A 156 7.30 16.86 1.85
N ARG A 157 7.43 17.11 3.16
CA ARG A 157 8.49 16.51 4.00
C ARG A 157 8.43 14.99 4.06
N VAL A 158 7.24 14.42 4.24
CA VAL A 158 7.02 12.97 4.31
C VAL A 158 7.23 12.37 2.93
N PHE A 159 6.69 12.99 1.88
CA PHE A 159 6.88 12.54 0.51
C PHE A 159 8.37 12.50 0.12
N THR A 160 9.12 13.58 0.35
CA THR A 160 10.55 13.62 0.05
C THR A 160 11.32 12.56 0.84
N ALA A 161 11.01 12.36 2.13
CA ALA A 161 11.66 11.35 2.95
C ALA A 161 11.35 9.90 2.52
N GLN A 162 10.27 9.69 1.80
CA GLN A 162 9.79 8.36 1.39
C GLN A 162 9.94 8.10 -0.12
N LEU A 163 10.52 9.04 -0.87
CA LEU A 163 10.62 8.95 -2.34
C LEU A 163 11.42 7.71 -2.80
N GLU A 164 12.43 7.30 -2.03
CA GLU A 164 13.22 6.08 -2.29
C GLU A 164 12.40 4.78 -2.19
N HIS A 165 11.21 4.84 -1.58
CA HIS A 165 10.32 3.70 -1.36
C HIS A 165 9.02 3.82 -2.16
N ILE A 166 8.98 4.69 -3.18
CA ILE A 166 7.79 4.88 -4.02
C ILE A 166 7.39 3.61 -4.79
N ASP A 167 8.33 2.67 -5.00
CA ASP A 167 8.11 1.37 -5.63
C ASP A 167 7.16 0.44 -4.84
N VAL A 168 6.99 0.72 -3.55
CA VAL A 168 6.05 0.00 -2.68
C VAL A 168 4.60 0.41 -2.96
N LEU A 169 4.37 1.59 -3.55
CA LEU A 169 3.04 2.06 -3.86
C LEU A 169 2.44 1.35 -5.07
N PRO A 170 1.12 1.11 -5.08
CA PRO A 170 0.41 0.66 -6.28
C PRO A 170 0.44 1.74 -7.34
N ARG A 171 0.50 1.34 -8.61
CA ARG A 171 0.49 2.27 -9.77
C ARG A 171 -0.66 3.28 -9.70
N GLN A 172 -1.85 2.84 -9.31
CA GLN A 172 -3.05 3.68 -9.19
C GLN A 172 -2.85 4.85 -8.21
N THR A 173 -2.05 4.64 -7.16
CA THR A 173 -1.75 5.69 -6.17
C THR A 173 -0.57 6.54 -6.63
N ILE A 174 0.47 5.94 -7.23
CA ILE A 174 1.67 6.66 -7.69
C ILE A 174 1.30 7.82 -8.60
N ASP A 175 0.46 7.58 -9.62
CA ASP A 175 0.13 8.60 -10.61
C ASP A 175 -0.53 9.84 -9.96
N VAL A 176 -1.43 9.63 -9.01
CA VAL A 176 -2.15 10.71 -8.30
C VAL A 176 -1.25 11.42 -7.29
N VAL A 177 -0.38 10.66 -6.59
CA VAL A 177 0.59 11.22 -5.64
C VAL A 177 1.59 12.11 -6.36
N VAL A 178 2.17 11.64 -7.47
CA VAL A 178 3.13 12.39 -8.26
C VAL A 178 2.48 13.65 -8.82
N ALA A 179 1.27 13.55 -9.40
CA ALA A 179 0.55 14.72 -9.91
C ALA A 179 0.31 15.79 -8.82
N PHE A 180 -0.11 15.36 -7.63
CA PHE A 180 -0.31 16.26 -6.49
C PHE A 180 0.99 16.96 -6.06
N TYR A 181 2.08 16.22 -5.86
CA TYR A 181 3.35 16.83 -5.41
C TYR A 181 4.05 17.64 -6.49
N SER A 182 3.89 17.30 -7.78
CA SER A 182 4.31 18.16 -8.88
C SER A 182 3.58 19.51 -8.85
N GLN A 183 2.29 19.52 -8.53
CA GLN A 183 1.52 20.74 -8.38
C GLN A 183 1.95 21.55 -7.14
N VAL A 184 2.24 20.90 -6.01
CA VAL A 184 2.81 21.55 -4.82
C VAL A 184 4.16 22.20 -5.15
N ALA A 185 5.03 21.51 -5.89
CA ALA A 185 6.31 22.06 -6.32
C ALA A 185 6.14 23.26 -7.27
N ALA A 186 5.14 23.23 -8.17
CA ALA A 186 4.83 24.35 -9.05
C ALA A 186 4.38 25.60 -8.27
N ILE A 187 3.55 25.42 -7.22
CA ILE A 187 3.18 26.52 -6.31
C ILE A 187 4.41 27.08 -5.61
N ALA A 188 5.27 26.21 -5.07
CA ALA A 188 6.48 26.64 -4.37
C ALA A 188 7.40 27.47 -5.30
N ALA A 189 7.60 27.03 -6.55
CA ALA A 189 8.38 27.78 -7.53
C ALA A 189 7.76 29.15 -7.84
N LEU A 190 6.44 29.24 -8.05
CA LEU A 190 5.76 30.50 -8.29
C LEU A 190 5.85 31.45 -7.08
N VAL A 191 5.77 30.91 -5.86
CA VAL A 191 5.96 31.69 -4.63
C VAL A 191 7.37 32.27 -4.55
N GLU A 192 8.40 31.51 -4.93
CA GLU A 192 9.77 32.04 -4.98
C GLU A 192 9.90 33.18 -5.99
N ASP A 193 9.29 33.05 -7.17
CA ASP A 193 9.28 34.10 -8.19
C ASP A 193 8.58 35.38 -7.70
N MET A 194 7.41 35.25 -7.04
CA MET A 194 6.65 36.38 -6.48
C MET A 194 7.34 37.06 -5.29
N ARG A 195 8.23 36.34 -4.58
CA ARG A 195 9.00 36.89 -3.46
C ARG A 195 10.26 37.63 -3.91
N GLY A 196 10.69 37.43 -5.15
CA GLY A 196 11.87 38.09 -5.70
C GLY A 196 11.68 39.59 -5.94
N GLU A 197 12.79 40.34 -5.99
CA GLU A 197 12.77 41.79 -6.27
C GLU A 197 12.12 42.11 -7.62
N ARG A 198 12.26 41.20 -8.60
CA ARG A 198 11.68 41.37 -9.94
C ARG A 198 10.16 41.49 -9.90
N PHE A 199 9.48 40.79 -8.99
CA PHE A 199 8.02 40.89 -8.85
C PHE A 199 7.58 42.29 -8.46
N GLN A 200 8.32 42.94 -7.55
CA GLN A 200 8.03 44.31 -7.11
C GLN A 200 8.20 45.35 -8.22
N GLN A 201 9.05 45.05 -9.22
CA GLN A 201 9.32 45.92 -10.36
C GLN A 201 8.30 45.75 -11.50
N LEU A 202 7.45 44.71 -11.47
CA LEU A 202 6.40 44.51 -12.46
C LEU A 202 5.32 45.58 -12.33
N ASP A 203 4.63 45.85 -13.43
CA ASP A 203 3.43 46.68 -13.43
C ASP A 203 2.27 46.00 -12.69
N GLN A 204 1.36 46.80 -12.13
CA GLN A 204 0.27 46.30 -11.29
C GLN A 204 -0.59 45.24 -11.98
N PRO A 205 -1.01 45.39 -13.25
CA PRO A 205 -1.80 44.36 -13.94
C PRO A 205 -1.08 43.01 -14.01
N ARG A 206 0.25 43.01 -14.21
CA ARG A 206 1.03 41.77 -14.27
C ARG A 206 1.18 41.12 -12.90
N ARG A 207 1.31 41.92 -11.83
CA ARG A 207 1.31 41.40 -10.46
C ARG A 207 -0.02 40.76 -10.11
N ILE A 208 -1.13 41.40 -10.47
CA ILE A 208 -2.49 40.85 -10.27
C ILE A 208 -2.62 39.51 -10.98
N ALA A 209 -2.28 39.42 -12.27
CA ALA A 209 -2.35 38.17 -13.03
C ALA A 209 -1.52 37.03 -12.40
N MET A 210 -0.32 37.32 -11.87
CA MET A 210 0.48 36.30 -11.16
C MET A 210 -0.16 35.84 -9.86
N VAL A 211 -0.82 36.73 -9.13
CA VAL A 211 -1.55 36.38 -7.89
C VAL A 211 -2.81 35.59 -8.21
N GLU A 212 -3.52 35.92 -9.29
CA GLU A 212 -4.64 35.11 -9.81
C GLU A 212 -4.19 33.69 -10.15
N ASP A 213 -3.10 33.56 -10.92
CA ASP A 213 -2.50 32.25 -11.25
C ASP A 213 -2.14 31.47 -9.96
N TYR A 214 -1.55 32.13 -8.97
CA TYR A 214 -1.23 31.52 -7.68
C TYR A 214 -2.48 31.00 -6.95
N LEU A 215 -3.54 31.80 -6.89
CA LEU A 215 -4.81 31.40 -6.26
C LEU A 215 -5.47 30.22 -7.02
N GLU A 216 -5.43 30.23 -8.35
CA GLU A 216 -5.94 29.13 -9.17
C GLU A 216 -5.17 27.83 -8.91
N LEU A 217 -3.83 27.90 -8.90
CA LEU A 217 -2.99 26.73 -8.61
C LEU A 217 -3.28 26.18 -7.20
N ARG A 218 -3.50 27.03 -6.19
CA ARG A 218 -3.90 26.60 -4.85
C ARG A 218 -5.25 25.88 -4.86
N HIS A 219 -6.26 26.43 -5.52
CA HIS A 219 -7.57 25.80 -5.64
C HIS A 219 -7.46 24.44 -6.35
N ARG A 220 -6.73 24.36 -7.46
CA ARG A 220 -6.49 23.11 -8.19
C ARG A 220 -5.81 22.07 -7.30
N THR A 221 -4.81 22.48 -6.52
CA THR A 221 -4.08 21.60 -5.59
C THR A 221 -4.99 21.08 -4.47
N PHE A 222 -5.88 21.92 -3.95
CA PHE A 222 -6.88 21.50 -2.97
C PHE A 222 -7.79 20.38 -3.53
N VAL A 223 -8.26 20.53 -4.78
CA VAL A 223 -9.07 19.50 -5.46
C VAL A 223 -8.26 18.22 -5.68
N MET A 224 -7.01 18.33 -6.12
CA MET A 224 -6.11 17.18 -6.27
C MET A 224 -5.87 16.46 -4.95
N GLY A 225 -5.64 17.20 -3.86
CA GLY A 225 -5.47 16.64 -2.52
C GLY A 225 -6.71 15.88 -2.05
N ARG A 226 -7.91 16.42 -2.30
CA ARG A 226 -9.18 15.71 -2.02
C ARG A 226 -9.25 14.39 -2.80
N ASN A 227 -8.95 14.42 -4.09
CA ASN A 227 -9.01 13.22 -4.96
C ASN A 227 -7.98 12.17 -4.53
N LEU A 228 -6.78 12.60 -4.11
CA LEU A 228 -5.75 11.73 -3.58
C LEU A 228 -6.19 11.04 -2.28
N LEU A 229 -6.76 11.78 -1.33
CA LEU A 229 -7.29 11.20 -0.09
C LEU A 229 -8.40 10.18 -0.35
N LEU A 230 -9.30 10.47 -1.30
CA LEU A 230 -10.34 9.52 -1.72
C LEU A 230 -9.73 8.25 -2.34
N THR A 231 -8.68 8.38 -3.14
CA THR A 231 -7.98 7.26 -3.77
C THR A 231 -7.29 6.37 -2.73
N ILE A 232 -6.59 6.98 -1.76
CA ILE A 232 -5.95 6.27 -0.64
C ILE A 232 -7.00 5.52 0.20
N ASN A 233 -8.14 6.15 0.50
CA ASN A 233 -9.23 5.52 1.23
C ASN A 233 -9.87 4.36 0.45
N ALA A 234 -10.15 4.55 -0.84
CA ALA A 234 -10.68 3.50 -1.70
C ALA A 234 -9.75 2.28 -1.74
N TYR A 235 -8.42 2.52 -1.78
CA TYR A 235 -7.44 1.46 -1.69
C TYR A 235 -7.47 0.75 -0.33
N ALA A 236 -7.57 1.50 0.78
CA ALA A 236 -7.63 0.93 2.11
C ALA A 236 -8.87 0.03 2.31
N GLU A 237 -10.00 0.38 1.69
CA GLU A 237 -11.26 -0.35 1.81
C GLU A 237 -11.39 -1.56 0.87
N GLY A 238 -10.88 -1.45 -0.37
CA GLY A 238 -11.14 -2.45 -1.42
C GLY A 238 -9.93 -2.78 -2.29
N GLY A 239 -8.73 -2.36 -1.89
CA GLY A 239 -7.49 -2.61 -2.61
C GLY A 239 -7.42 -1.90 -3.97
N ALA A 240 -6.53 -2.41 -4.83
CA ALA A 240 -6.23 -1.81 -6.12
C ALA A 240 -7.45 -1.68 -7.05
N ALA A 241 -8.36 -2.67 -7.04
CA ALA A 241 -9.53 -2.69 -7.90
C ALA A 241 -10.51 -1.55 -7.58
N LYS A 242 -10.75 -1.27 -6.29
CA LYS A 242 -11.63 -0.17 -5.87
C LYS A 242 -11.01 1.20 -6.15
N ALA A 243 -9.70 1.35 -5.91
CA ALA A 243 -8.97 2.56 -6.25
C ALA A 243 -8.97 2.85 -7.75
N GLU A 244 -8.80 1.84 -8.60
CA GLU A 244 -8.85 1.99 -10.05
C GLU A 244 -10.25 2.39 -10.55
N ALA A 245 -11.30 1.76 -10.02
CA ALA A 245 -12.67 2.10 -10.35
C ALA A 245 -12.99 3.57 -10.00
N LEU A 246 -12.53 4.03 -8.84
CA LEU A 246 -12.69 5.43 -8.43
C LEU A 246 -11.88 6.38 -9.32
N SER A 247 -10.62 6.07 -9.62
CA SER A 247 -9.78 6.91 -10.50
C SER A 247 -10.42 7.10 -11.88
N LYS A 248 -11.03 6.05 -12.45
CA LYS A 248 -11.79 6.15 -13.71
C LYS A 248 -13.01 7.08 -13.59
N GLN A 249 -13.67 7.11 -12.43
CA GLN A 249 -14.80 8.02 -12.20
C GLN A 249 -14.35 9.47 -12.06
N ILE A 250 -13.24 9.71 -11.34
CA ILE A 250 -12.68 11.06 -11.14
C ILE A 250 -12.15 11.64 -12.45
N ASN A 251 -11.50 10.82 -13.29
CA ASN A 251 -10.94 11.24 -14.57
C ASN A 251 -11.99 11.32 -15.70
N ASN A 252 -13.24 10.94 -15.45
CA ASN A 252 -14.32 11.14 -16.41
C ASN A 252 -14.81 12.60 -16.35
N PRO A 253 -14.68 13.39 -17.43
CA PRO A 253 -15.02 14.83 -17.47
C PRO A 253 -16.53 15.15 -17.33
N VAL A 254 -17.35 14.19 -16.92
CA VAL A 254 -18.81 14.33 -16.82
C VAL A 254 -19.25 14.84 -15.43
N VAL A 255 -18.41 14.71 -14.40
CA VAL A 255 -18.81 15.01 -13.00
C VAL A 255 -18.58 16.49 -12.61
N ASP A 256 -17.79 17.25 -13.38
CA ASP A 256 -17.43 18.64 -13.06
C ASP A 256 -18.51 19.69 -13.45
N ARG A 257 -19.72 19.26 -13.81
CA ARG A 257 -20.86 20.16 -14.14
C ARG A 257 -21.85 20.38 -12.99
N THR A 258 -21.52 19.97 -11.76
CA THR A 258 -22.41 20.14 -10.59
C THR A 258 -21.78 20.98 -9.47
N GLY A 259 -21.21 22.13 -9.84
CA GLY A 259 -21.15 23.29 -8.94
C GLY A 259 -22.49 24.03 -8.96
N PRO A 260 -22.88 24.74 -7.88
CA PRO A 260 -24.23 25.27 -7.72
C PRO A 260 -24.52 26.34 -8.79
N ALA A 261 -25.35 25.99 -9.76
CA ALA A 261 -25.94 26.95 -10.68
C ALA A 261 -26.76 27.97 -9.88
N GLY A 262 -26.34 29.23 -9.98
CA GLY A 262 -27.10 30.46 -9.77
C GLY A 262 -28.35 30.38 -8.89
N ARG A 263 -28.20 30.74 -7.62
CA ARG A 263 -29.30 31.25 -6.81
C ARG A 263 -29.61 32.68 -7.27
N GLY A 264 -30.76 32.86 -7.91
CA GLY A 264 -31.59 34.07 -7.87
C GLY A 264 -31.09 35.33 -8.59
N ARG A 265 -31.72 35.63 -9.73
CA ARG A 265 -32.14 37.00 -10.06
C ARG A 265 -33.61 36.94 -10.44
N ASP A 266 -34.46 37.21 -9.46
CA ASP A 266 -35.73 37.91 -9.59
C ASP A 266 -35.66 39.11 -8.62
#